data_AF-A0A0K6GD03-F1
#
_entry.id   AF-A0A0K6GD03-F1
#
_cell.length_a   1.000
_cell.length_b   1.000
_cell.length_c   1.000
_cell.angle_alpha   90.00
_cell.angle_beta   90.00
_cell.angle_gamma   90.00
#
_symmetry.space_group_name_H-M   'P 1'
#
loop_
_entity.id
_entity.type
_entity.pdbx_description
1 polymer ?
#
loop_
_entity_poly.entity_id
_entity_poly.type
_entity_poly.pdbx_seq_one_letter_code
_entity_poly.pdbx_strand_id
1 'polypeptide(L)'
;MLGFAGLPGGYPKDEIDGIRFLQEFQATGTGYQQIQGTRPQTLPVGLTDSPVGLLAWIGEHLHRSTDNYPWASEEWITWTMLYWVQAGPAGGLRYYKENAVTGPPKDLELRAELGKLTSWSPTPHGFSWFPKDLPLPIDYVELNWGLF
;
A
#
# COMPACT_ATOMS: atom_id res chain seq x y z
N MET A 1 23.77 10.06 -6.50
CA MET A 1 22.50 10.35 -7.18
C MET A 1 21.55 9.21 -6.84
N LEU A 2 20.60 9.44 -5.93
CA LEU A 2 19.60 8.43 -5.56
C LEU A 2 18.44 8.54 -6.55
N GLY A 3 18.52 7.79 -7.65
CA GLY A 3 17.43 7.67 -8.62
C GLY A 3 16.77 6.31 -8.49
N PHE A 4 15.49 6.29 -8.13
CA PHE A 4 14.62 5.16 -8.44
C PHE A 4 14.48 5.11 -9.97
N ALA A 5 14.47 3.90 -10.54
CA ALA A 5 14.63 3.65 -11.98
C ALA A 5 13.93 4.67 -12.90
N GLY A 6 14.72 5.46 -13.65
CA GLY A 6 14.22 6.32 -14.74
C GLY A 6 13.85 7.76 -14.41
N LEU A 7 14.02 8.21 -13.15
CA LEU A 7 13.67 9.55 -12.71
C LEU A 7 14.80 10.57 -13.00
N PRO A 8 14.58 11.65 -13.81
CA PRO A 8 15.59 12.67 -14.09
C PRO A 8 16.06 13.39 -12.82
N GLY A 9 17.37 13.68 -12.71
CA GLY A 9 17.91 14.35 -11.53
C GLY A 9 17.45 15.81 -11.42
N GLY A 10 17.00 16.22 -10.22
CA GLY A 10 16.57 17.60 -9.96
C GLY A 10 15.49 17.78 -8.89
N TYR A 11 15.15 16.75 -8.11
CA TYR A 11 13.99 16.80 -7.23
C TYR A 11 14.14 17.75 -6.03
N PRO A 12 13.07 18.46 -5.65
CA PRO A 12 13.03 19.22 -4.42
C PRO A 12 13.15 18.30 -3.20
N LYS A 13 13.52 18.88 -2.07
CA LYS A 13 13.95 18.13 -0.86
C LYS A 13 12.86 17.16 -0.36
N ASP A 14 11.61 17.61 -0.37
CA ASP A 14 10.43 16.86 0.01
C ASP A 14 10.22 15.59 -0.82
N GLU A 15 10.44 15.63 -2.13
CA GLU A 15 10.37 14.45 -2.98
C GLU A 15 11.53 13.49 -2.73
N ILE A 16 12.73 13.99 -2.47
CA ILE A 16 13.87 13.15 -2.07
C ILE A 16 13.60 12.45 -0.74
N ASP A 17 13.04 13.18 0.23
CA ASP A 17 12.65 12.63 1.53
C ASP A 17 11.55 11.57 1.36
N GLY A 18 10.60 11.80 0.45
CA GLY A 18 9.58 10.82 0.08
C GLY A 18 10.16 9.55 -0.55
N ILE A 19 11.06 9.67 -1.52
CA ILE A 19 11.73 8.52 -2.14
C ILE A 19 12.48 7.71 -1.08
N ARG A 20 13.15 8.37 -0.13
CA ARG A 20 13.84 7.69 0.96
C ARG A 20 12.86 6.93 1.86
N PHE A 21 11.77 7.58 2.24
CA PHE A 21 10.70 6.94 3.01
C PHE A 21 10.15 5.70 2.30
N LEU A 22 9.93 5.77 0.98
CA LEU A 22 9.47 4.62 0.19
C LEU A 22 10.50 3.48 0.19
N GLN A 23 11.79 3.79 0.05
CA GLN A 23 12.87 2.78 0.09
C GLN A 23 12.95 2.10 1.46
N GLU A 24 12.86 2.87 2.53
CA GLU A 24 12.83 2.34 3.90
C GLU A 24 11.58 1.46 4.11
N PHE A 25 10.42 1.93 3.67
CA PHE A 25 9.17 1.16 3.74
C PHE A 25 9.27 -0.14 2.96
N GLN A 26 9.85 -0.14 1.76
CA GLN A 26 10.07 -1.36 0.97
C GLN A 26 10.95 -2.36 1.73
N ALA A 27 11.99 -1.87 2.41
CA ALA A 27 12.94 -2.71 3.14
C ALA A 27 12.37 -3.28 4.45
N THR A 28 11.55 -2.53 5.19
CA THR A 28 11.12 -2.90 6.56
C THR A 28 9.62 -3.09 6.72
N GLY A 29 8.81 -2.41 5.92
CA GLY A 29 7.36 -2.30 6.11
C GLY A 29 6.50 -3.22 5.23
N THR A 30 7.10 -4.06 4.38
CA THR A 30 6.37 -4.90 3.41
C THR A 30 6.11 -6.34 3.89
N GLY A 31 6.48 -6.69 5.14
CA GLY A 31 6.34 -8.04 5.68
C GLY A 31 4.89 -8.57 5.64
N TYR A 32 3.92 -7.70 5.93
CA TYR A 32 2.50 -8.04 5.84
C TYR A 32 2.07 -8.42 4.41
N GLN A 33 2.60 -7.72 3.39
CA GLN A 33 2.31 -7.99 1.99
C GLN A 33 2.88 -9.34 1.57
N GLN A 34 4.08 -9.69 2.04
CA GLN A 34 4.71 -10.99 1.75
C GLN A 34 3.91 -12.15 2.35
N ILE A 35 3.43 -12.01 3.59
CA ILE A 35 2.62 -13.03 4.26
C ILE A 35 1.28 -13.19 3.54
N GLN A 36 0.58 -12.09 3.28
CA GLN A 36 -0.73 -12.09 2.61
C GLN A 36 -0.62 -12.54 1.14
N GLY A 37 0.44 -12.17 0.43
CA GLY A 37 0.68 -12.56 -0.96
C GLY A 37 1.00 -14.04 -1.13
N THR A 38 1.70 -14.66 -0.17
CA THR A 38 2.10 -16.07 -0.26
C THR A 38 1.08 -17.02 0.37
N ARG A 39 0.52 -16.67 1.54
CA ARG A 39 -0.36 -17.54 2.35
C ARG A 39 -1.63 -16.82 2.82
N PRO A 40 -2.46 -16.28 1.90
CA PRO A 40 -3.63 -15.49 2.28
C PRO A 40 -4.70 -16.28 3.05
N GLN A 41 -4.73 -17.62 2.93
CA GLN A 41 -5.70 -18.47 3.64
C GLN A 41 -5.21 -18.90 5.03
N THR A 42 -3.89 -18.95 5.24
CA THR A 42 -3.31 -19.43 6.51
C THR A 42 -3.38 -18.35 7.59
N LEU A 43 -3.03 -17.11 7.24
CA LEU A 43 -3.07 -15.97 8.16
C LEU A 43 -4.45 -15.75 8.83
N PRO A 44 -5.59 -15.74 8.10
CA PRO A 44 -6.89 -15.49 8.71
C PRO A 44 -7.23 -16.49 9.81
N VAL A 45 -6.83 -17.76 9.70
CA VAL A 45 -7.11 -18.79 10.73
C VAL A 45 -6.57 -18.36 12.10
N GLY A 46 -5.35 -17.82 12.16
CA GLY A 46 -4.77 -17.29 13.40
C GLY A 46 -5.39 -15.96 13.83
N LEU A 47 -5.71 -15.09 12.87
CA LEU A 47 -6.32 -13.78 13.17
C LEU A 47 -7.78 -13.90 13.65
N THR A 48 -8.48 -15.00 13.35
CA THR A 48 -9.85 -15.28 13.83
C THR A 48 -9.90 -15.99 15.17
N ASP A 49 -8.75 -16.41 15.72
CA ASP A 49 -8.68 -17.10 17.01
C ASP A 49 -8.52 -16.12 18.19
N SER A 50 -8.00 -14.91 17.92
CA SER A 50 -7.79 -13.88 18.94
C SER A 50 -8.08 -12.47 18.42
N PRO A 51 -9.05 -11.72 18.99
CA PRO A 51 -9.32 -10.35 18.59
C PRO A 51 -8.16 -9.42 18.96
N VAL A 52 -7.36 -9.77 19.97
CA VAL A 52 -6.13 -9.04 20.32
C VAL A 52 -5.05 -9.25 19.26
N GLY A 53 -4.93 -10.47 18.71
CA GLY A 53 -4.04 -10.74 17.58
C GLY A 53 -4.46 -9.98 16.32
N LEU A 54 -5.77 -9.92 16.04
CA LEU A 54 -6.31 -9.10 14.95
C LEU A 54 -6.02 -7.62 15.15
N LEU A 55 -6.26 -7.08 16.37
CA LEU A 55 -5.95 -5.70 16.73
C LEU A 55 -4.47 -5.39 16.52
N ALA A 56 -3.56 -6.26 16.98
CA ALA A 56 -2.13 -6.06 16.78
C ALA A 56 -1.77 -5.99 15.29
N TRP A 57 -2.36 -6.88 14.47
CA TRP A 57 -2.09 -6.95 13.03
C TRP A 57 -2.57 -5.71 12.26
N ILE A 58 -3.82 -5.28 12.47
CA ILE A 58 -4.36 -4.09 11.78
C ILE A 58 -3.90 -2.79 12.44
N GLY A 59 -3.62 -2.83 13.74
CA GLY A 59 -3.25 -1.67 14.54
C GLY A 59 -1.90 -1.10 14.16
N GLU A 60 -0.93 -1.96 13.85
CA GLU A 60 0.36 -1.55 13.29
C GLU A 60 0.18 -0.70 12.03
N HIS A 61 -0.73 -1.11 11.13
CA HIS A 61 -0.99 -0.40 9.89
C HIS A 61 -1.68 0.94 10.11
N LEU A 62 -2.71 0.98 10.95
CA LEU A 62 -3.42 2.21 11.31
C LEU A 62 -2.50 3.22 12.00
N HIS A 63 -1.67 2.76 12.94
CA HIS A 63 -0.72 3.62 13.62
C HIS A 63 0.34 4.17 12.66
N ARG A 64 0.90 3.32 11.79
CA ARG A 64 1.92 3.72 10.80
C ARG A 64 1.40 4.73 9.78
N SER A 65 0.17 4.54 9.29
CA SER A 65 -0.42 5.35 8.22
C SER A 65 -1.03 6.67 8.72
N THR A 66 -0.84 7.03 9.99
CA THR A 66 -1.42 8.26 10.56
C THR A 66 -0.36 9.22 11.13
N ASP A 67 -0.69 10.51 11.13
CA ASP A 67 0.20 11.59 11.54
C ASP A 67 0.18 11.83 13.05
N ASN A 68 0.67 10.86 13.81
CA ASN A 68 0.58 10.86 15.29
C ASN A 68 -0.86 11.07 15.79
N TYR A 69 -1.83 10.53 15.05
CA TYR A 69 -3.23 10.65 15.41
C TYR A 69 -3.46 10.07 16.82
N PRO A 70 -4.11 10.81 17.73
CA PRO A 70 -4.28 10.40 19.12
C PRO A 70 -5.44 9.40 19.25
N TRP A 71 -5.20 8.18 18.78
CA TRP A 71 -6.20 7.11 18.77
C TRP A 71 -6.77 6.83 20.17
N ALA A 72 -8.10 6.87 20.29
CA ALA A 72 -8.81 6.44 21.48
C ALA A 72 -8.95 4.91 21.53
N SER A 73 -9.10 4.35 22.74
CA SER A 73 -9.28 2.90 22.92
C SER A 73 -10.53 2.39 22.20
N GLU A 74 -11.59 3.19 22.19
CA GLU A 74 -12.85 2.90 21.51
C GLU A 74 -12.67 2.79 19.99
N GLU A 75 -11.80 3.60 19.39
CA GLU A 75 -11.53 3.55 17.95
C GLU A 75 -10.78 2.26 17.59
N TRP A 76 -9.77 1.88 18.38
CA TRP A 76 -9.05 0.61 18.20
C TRP A 76 -9.98 -0.60 18.26
N ILE A 77 -10.86 -0.62 19.26
CA ILE A 77 -11.88 -1.67 19.42
C ILE A 77 -12.83 -1.65 18.23
N THR A 78 -13.31 -0.48 17.81
CA THR A 78 -14.23 -0.34 16.68
C THR A 78 -13.63 -0.91 15.39
N TRP A 79 -12.42 -0.50 15.04
CA TRP A 79 -11.72 -1.02 13.86
C TRP A 79 -11.53 -2.53 13.92
N THR A 80 -11.14 -3.06 15.08
CA THR A 80 -10.96 -4.51 15.26
C THR A 80 -12.27 -5.27 15.09
N MET A 81 -13.35 -4.77 15.69
CA MET A 81 -14.66 -5.43 15.65
C MET A 81 -15.31 -5.38 14.26
N LEU A 82 -15.04 -4.34 13.47
CA LEU A 82 -15.49 -4.27 12.07
C LEU A 82 -14.97 -5.46 11.24
N TYR A 83 -13.70 -5.86 11.45
CA TYR A 83 -13.12 -7.03 10.78
C TYR A 83 -13.53 -8.34 11.46
N TRP A 84 -13.68 -8.35 12.78
CA TRP A 84 -13.98 -9.56 13.55
C TRP A 84 -15.38 -10.12 13.29
N VAL A 85 -16.41 -9.27 13.36
CA VAL A 85 -17.82 -9.70 13.32
C VAL A 85 -18.23 -10.26 11.96
N GLN A 86 -17.57 -9.84 10.88
CA GLN A 86 -17.90 -10.24 9.50
C GLN A 86 -17.25 -11.57 9.07
N ALA A 87 -17.08 -12.51 10.02
CA ALA A 87 -16.35 -13.76 9.83
C ALA A 87 -14.83 -13.60 9.57
N GLY A 88 -14.25 -12.50 10.07
CA GLY A 88 -12.80 -12.28 10.06
C GLY A 88 -12.24 -11.61 8.80
N PRO A 89 -10.92 -11.34 8.77
CA PRO A 89 -10.29 -10.51 7.73
C PRO A 89 -10.06 -11.22 6.39
N ALA A 90 -10.48 -12.49 6.23
CA ALA A 90 -10.05 -13.36 5.14
C ALA A 90 -10.26 -12.78 3.73
N GLY A 91 -11.39 -12.08 3.51
CA GLY A 91 -11.69 -11.47 2.21
C GLY A 91 -10.68 -10.40 1.77
N GLY A 92 -10.21 -9.57 2.70
CA GLY A 92 -9.25 -8.50 2.40
C GLY A 92 -7.82 -9.00 2.20
N LEU A 93 -7.43 -10.09 2.86
CA LEU A 93 -6.06 -10.60 2.83
C LEU A 93 -5.68 -11.23 1.48
N ARG A 94 -6.66 -11.66 0.68
CA ARG A 94 -6.42 -12.26 -0.65
C ARG A 94 -5.93 -11.26 -1.68
N TYR A 95 -6.23 -9.96 -1.48
CA TYR A 95 -5.86 -8.89 -2.40
C TYR A 95 -4.37 -8.94 -2.77
N TYR A 96 -3.48 -9.14 -1.79
CA TYR A 96 -2.02 -9.15 -2.01
C TYR A 96 -1.51 -10.36 -2.82
N LYS A 97 -2.27 -11.45 -2.86
CA LYS A 97 -1.95 -12.62 -3.70
C LYS A 97 -2.33 -12.36 -5.16
N GLU A 98 -3.42 -11.63 -5.38
CA GLU A 98 -3.97 -11.35 -6.70
C GLU A 98 -3.30 -10.12 -7.34
N ASN A 99 -3.05 -9.08 -6.54
CA ASN A 99 -2.30 -7.88 -6.94
C ASN A 99 -0.84 -8.06 -6.54
N ALA A 100 -0.11 -8.82 -7.37
CA ALA A 100 1.27 -9.23 -7.13
C ALA A 100 2.18 -8.07 -6.67
N VAL A 101 2.40 -7.99 -5.36
CA VAL A 101 3.47 -7.17 -4.74
C VAL A 101 4.86 -7.75 -5.09
N THR A 102 4.90 -8.95 -5.66
CA THR A 102 6.11 -9.70 -6.03
C THR A 102 6.69 -9.33 -7.41
N GLY A 103 6.22 -8.23 -8.00
CA GLY A 103 6.70 -7.72 -9.28
C GLY A 103 5.70 -7.93 -10.41
N PRO A 104 6.03 -7.43 -11.63
CA PRO A 104 5.12 -7.52 -12.77
C PRO A 104 4.73 -8.98 -13.03
N PRO A 105 3.49 -9.23 -13.48
CA PRO A 105 3.08 -10.58 -13.84
C PRO A 105 4.09 -11.22 -14.79
N LYS A 106 4.39 -12.51 -14.55
CA LYS A 106 5.21 -13.30 -15.47
C LYS A 106 4.51 -13.53 -16.81
N ASP A 107 3.18 -13.50 -16.78
CA ASP A 107 2.34 -13.52 -17.97
C ASP A 107 2.50 -12.20 -18.75
N LEU A 108 2.96 -12.32 -19.99
CA LEU A 108 3.26 -11.17 -20.85
C LEU A 108 2.00 -10.45 -21.34
N GLU A 109 0.90 -11.17 -21.57
CA GLU A 109 -0.37 -10.58 -21.98
C GLU A 109 -0.97 -9.79 -20.82
N LEU A 110 -1.03 -10.39 -19.63
CA LEU A 110 -1.50 -9.71 -18.43
C LEU A 110 -0.63 -8.48 -18.11
N ARG A 111 0.70 -8.58 -18.29
CA ARG A 111 1.60 -7.44 -18.13
C ARG A 111 1.32 -6.33 -19.14
N ALA A 112 1.05 -6.67 -20.40
CA ALA A 112 0.69 -5.69 -21.42
C ALA A 112 -0.66 -5.02 -21.12
N GLU A 113 -1.66 -5.77 -20.67
CA GLU A 113 -2.97 -5.24 -20.26
C GLU A 113 -2.85 -4.30 -19.05
N LEU A 114 -2.12 -4.68 -18.01
CA LEU A 114 -1.85 -3.79 -16.87
C LEU A 114 -1.07 -2.52 -17.28
N GLY A 115 -0.17 -2.64 -18.26
CA GLY A 115 0.53 -1.50 -18.84
C GLY A 115 -0.41 -0.49 -19.51
N LYS A 116 -1.49 -0.97 -20.15
CA LYS A 116 -2.53 -0.08 -20.69
C LYS A 116 -3.33 0.60 -19.58
N LEU A 117 -3.67 -0.11 -18.50
CA LEU A 117 -4.43 0.44 -17.37
C LEU A 117 -3.65 1.51 -16.58
N THR A 118 -2.33 1.46 -16.62
CA THR A 118 -1.44 2.41 -15.95
C THR A 118 -0.91 3.50 -16.88
N SER A 119 -1.39 3.53 -18.14
CA SER A 119 -1.04 4.53 -19.13
C SER A 119 -1.96 5.77 -19.05
N TRP A 120 -1.54 6.82 -19.75
CA TRP A 120 -2.28 8.07 -19.86
C TRP A 120 -3.75 7.85 -20.25
N SER A 121 -4.66 8.54 -19.57
CA SER A 121 -6.10 8.47 -19.83
C SER A 121 -6.66 9.86 -20.14
N PRO A 122 -7.56 10.01 -21.15
CA PRO A 122 -8.16 11.30 -21.52
C PRO A 122 -9.25 11.76 -20.55
N THR A 123 -9.70 10.90 -19.64
CA THR A 123 -10.69 11.26 -18.62
C THR A 123 -10.07 12.22 -17.60
N PRO A 124 -10.75 13.28 -17.16
CA PRO A 124 -10.21 14.13 -16.09
C PRO A 124 -10.04 13.36 -14.78
N HIS A 125 -8.85 13.44 -14.17
CA HIS A 125 -8.52 12.83 -12.88
C HIS A 125 -7.99 13.89 -11.92
N GLY A 126 -8.32 13.73 -10.62
CA GLY A 126 -7.73 14.53 -9.55
C GLY A 126 -6.74 13.68 -8.75
N PHE A 127 -5.67 14.33 -8.26
CA PHE A 127 -4.69 13.72 -7.39
C PHE A 127 -4.54 14.56 -6.12
N SER A 128 -4.51 13.90 -4.97
CA SER A 128 -4.27 14.55 -3.68
C SER A 128 -2.99 13.96 -3.09
N TRP A 129 -2.03 14.81 -2.82
CA TRP A 129 -0.72 14.41 -2.34
C TRP A 129 -0.63 14.62 -0.83
N PHE A 130 -0.21 13.58 -0.10
CA PHE A 130 -0.03 13.60 1.35
C PHE A 130 1.42 13.23 1.69
N PRO A 131 2.15 14.04 2.49
CA PRO A 131 3.59 13.86 2.72
C PRO A 131 4.04 12.50 3.29
N LYS A 132 3.15 11.79 4.00
CA LYS A 132 3.44 10.51 4.68
C LYS A 132 2.75 9.30 4.05
N ASP A 133 2.05 9.50 2.94
CA ASP A 133 1.64 8.40 2.08
C ASP A 133 2.83 7.90 1.25
N LEU A 134 2.68 6.81 0.48
CA LEU A 134 3.68 6.29 -0.46
C LEU A 134 3.95 7.35 -1.55
N PRO A 135 5.01 8.17 -1.42
CA PRO A 135 5.10 9.41 -2.17
C PRO A 135 5.78 9.11 -3.50
N LEU A 136 5.02 9.23 -4.58
CA LEU A 136 5.56 9.31 -5.93
C LEU A 136 5.86 10.79 -6.24
N PRO A 137 6.98 11.11 -6.90
CA PRO A 137 7.24 12.47 -7.40
C PRO A 137 6.12 12.94 -8.31
N ILE A 138 5.73 14.21 -8.23
CA ILE A 138 4.55 14.71 -8.97
C ILE A 138 4.74 14.61 -10.48
N ASP A 139 5.95 14.91 -10.96
CA ASP A 139 6.34 14.78 -12.37
C ASP A 139 6.12 13.35 -12.90
N TYR A 140 6.37 12.34 -12.06
CA TYR A 140 6.16 10.94 -12.42
C TYR A 140 4.67 10.63 -12.59
N VAL A 141 3.82 11.22 -11.76
CA VAL A 141 2.36 11.02 -11.83
C VAL A 141 1.79 11.76 -13.04
N GLU A 142 2.23 12.99 -13.30
CA GLU A 142 1.82 13.77 -14.49
C GLU A 142 2.19 13.06 -15.79
N LEU A 143 3.44 12.59 -15.91
CA LEU A 143 3.93 11.91 -17.12
C LEU A 143 3.22 10.60 -17.41
N ASN A 144 2.92 9.81 -16.37
CA ASN A 144 2.35 8.48 -16.57
C ASN A 144 0.81 8.50 -16.60
N TRP A 145 0.16 9.36 -15.83
CA TRP A 145 -1.29 9.30 -15.59
C TRP A 145 -2.06 10.51 -16.12
N GLY A 146 -1.40 11.55 -16.64
CA GLY A 146 -2.06 12.63 -17.36
C GLY A 146 -2.89 13.57 -16.49
N LEU A 147 -2.37 13.93 -15.32
CA LEU A 147 -2.98 14.95 -14.48
C LEU A 147 -2.80 16.33 -15.12
N PHE A 148 -3.90 17.09 -15.25
CA PHE A 148 -3.93 18.50 -15.70
C PHE A 148 -4.82 19.31 -14.76
#